data_AF-A0A1Q3WQI3-F1
#
_entry.id   AF-A0A1Q3WQI3-F1
#
_cell.length_a   1.000
_cell.length_b   1.000
_cell.length_c   1.000
_cell.angle_alpha   90.00
_cell.angle_beta   90.00
_cell.angle_gamma   90.00
#
_symmetry.space_group_name_H-M   'P 1'
#
loop_
_entity.id
_entity.type
_entity.pdbx_description
1 polymer ?
#
loop_
_entity_poly.entity_id
_entity_poly.type
_entity_poly.pdbx_seq_one_letter_code
_entity_poly.pdbx_strand_id
1 'polypeptide(L)'
;MNLLKKQLSRSYRPGMGEFMLGIQMHHEKLWFAGQARNWLLADFEIDEIEEAINNIKTYNADRYEVNSISMIEPDIDSVNNAIINKDTAMFRSAYIQLTNTCNGCHFATRHGFNTIKIPDTPPVSDQAFKIQ
;
A
#
# COMPACT_ATOMS: atom_id res chain seq x y z
N MET A 1 -9.86 -36.68 -5.68
CA MET A 1 -9.64 -35.45 -4.87
C MET A 1 -10.60 -35.46 -3.69
N ASN A 2 -10.11 -35.25 -2.46
CA ASN A 2 -10.93 -35.14 -1.24
C ASN A 2 -11.90 -33.94 -1.33
N LEU A 3 -13.13 -34.09 -0.83
CA LEU A 3 -14.19 -33.07 -0.78
C LEU A 3 -13.69 -31.73 -0.20
N LEU A 4 -12.86 -31.79 0.84
CA LEU A 4 -12.25 -30.61 1.48
C LEU A 4 -11.39 -29.80 0.49
N LYS A 5 -10.57 -30.46 -0.33
CA LYS A 5 -9.74 -29.77 -1.33
C LYS A 5 -10.60 -29.11 -2.42
N LYS A 6 -11.76 -29.69 -2.74
CA LYS A 6 -12.71 -29.13 -3.71
C LYS A 6 -13.49 -27.94 -3.15
N GLN A 7 -13.74 -27.90 -1.84
CA GLN A 7 -14.33 -26.74 -1.16
C GLN A 7 -13.32 -25.59 -1.05
N LEU A 8 -12.08 -25.89 -0.65
CA LEU A 8 -11.00 -24.89 -0.58
C LEU A 8 -10.65 -24.32 -1.95
N SER A 9 -10.69 -25.10 -3.03
CA SER A 9 -10.48 -24.56 -4.39
C SER A 9 -11.62 -23.67 -4.89
N ARG A 10 -12.75 -23.63 -4.17
CA ARG A 10 -13.93 -22.82 -4.49
C ARG A 10 -14.17 -21.70 -3.47
N SER A 11 -13.42 -21.65 -2.38
CA SER A 11 -13.51 -20.54 -1.43
C SER A 11 -13.00 -19.28 -2.11
N TYR A 12 -13.70 -18.17 -1.86
CA TYR A 12 -13.29 -16.87 -2.34
C TYR A 12 -11.90 -16.54 -1.79
N ARG A 13 -11.04 -16.02 -2.67
CA ARG A 13 -9.77 -15.39 -2.33
C ARG A 13 -9.75 -14.02 -2.99
N PRO A 14 -9.37 -12.94 -2.28
CA PRO A 14 -9.27 -11.66 -2.92
C PRO A 14 -8.29 -11.67 -4.09
N GLY A 15 -8.67 -10.94 -5.14
CA GLY A 15 -7.84 -10.76 -6.32
C GLY A 15 -6.79 -9.67 -6.11
N MET A 16 -5.73 -9.71 -6.91
CA MET A 16 -4.69 -8.66 -6.94
C MET A 16 -5.28 -7.24 -7.08
N GLY A 17 -6.35 -7.08 -7.87
CA GLY A 17 -7.00 -5.78 -8.07
C GLY A 17 -7.70 -5.24 -6.83
N GLU A 18 -8.25 -6.12 -5.99
CA GLU A 18 -8.90 -5.70 -4.73
C GLU A 18 -7.86 -5.25 -3.71
N PHE A 19 -6.75 -6.00 -3.59
CA PHE A 19 -5.62 -5.56 -2.73
C PHE A 19 -5.00 -4.26 -3.24
N MET A 20 -4.76 -4.12 -4.55
CA MET A 20 -4.17 -2.91 -5.11
C MET A 20 -5.08 -1.69 -4.97
N LEU A 21 -6.40 -1.87 -5.04
CA LEU A 21 -7.36 -0.80 -4.73
C LEU A 21 -7.25 -0.36 -3.27
N GLY A 22 -7.18 -1.31 -2.33
CA GLY A 22 -6.98 -1.02 -0.91
C GLY A 22 -5.66 -0.29 -0.66
N ILE A 23 -4.55 -0.81 -1.20
CA ILE A 23 -3.23 -0.20 -1.09
C ILE A 23 -3.24 1.24 -1.61
N GLN A 24 -3.87 1.50 -2.76
CA GLN A 24 -3.94 2.86 -3.29
C GLN A 24 -4.73 3.80 -2.35
N MET A 25 -5.85 3.34 -1.79
CA MET A 25 -6.62 4.13 -0.81
C MET A 25 -5.80 4.45 0.44
N HIS A 26 -5.14 3.47 1.04
CA HIS A 26 -4.29 3.68 2.21
C HIS A 26 -3.08 4.57 1.88
N HIS A 27 -2.46 4.39 0.72
CA HIS A 27 -1.37 5.23 0.25
C HIS A 27 -1.80 6.69 0.07
N GLU A 28 -3.01 6.96 -0.43
CA GLU A 28 -3.53 8.33 -0.52
C GLU A 28 -3.82 8.92 0.87
N LYS A 29 -4.44 8.16 1.77
CA LYS A 29 -4.75 8.61 3.15
C LYS A 29 -3.47 8.89 3.95
N LEU A 30 -2.45 8.04 3.79
CA LEU A 30 -1.13 8.16 4.40
C LEU A 30 -0.48 9.52 4.11
N TRP A 31 -0.57 10.00 2.85
CA TRP A 31 -0.05 11.32 2.48
C TRP A 31 -0.67 12.43 3.34
N PHE A 32 -2.00 12.49 3.38
CA PHE A 32 -2.69 13.55 4.10
C PHE A 32 -2.49 13.44 5.61
N ALA A 33 -2.40 12.22 6.15
CA ALA A 33 -2.08 11.98 7.56
C ALA A 33 -0.68 12.52 7.93
N GLY A 34 0.35 12.16 7.16
CA GLY A 34 1.72 12.61 7.41
C GLY A 34 1.89 14.13 7.20
N GLN A 35 1.25 14.70 6.17
CA GLN A 35 1.24 16.15 5.95
C GLN A 35 0.55 16.92 7.08
N ALA A 36 -0.51 16.34 7.65
CA ALA A 36 -1.18 16.89 8.83
C ALA A 36 -0.43 16.60 10.15
N ARG A 37 0.70 15.89 10.10
CA ARG A 37 1.46 15.39 11.26
C ARG A 37 0.59 14.57 12.22
N ASN A 38 -0.44 13.93 11.69
CA ASN A 38 -1.25 12.98 12.43
C ASN A 38 -0.56 11.62 12.37
N TRP A 39 0.49 11.49 13.18
CA TRP A 39 1.40 10.33 13.13
C TRP A 39 0.70 9.01 13.47
N LEU A 40 -0.30 9.02 14.35
CA LEU A 40 -1.08 7.81 14.64
C LEU A 40 -1.89 7.35 13.43
N LEU A 41 -2.48 8.28 12.69
CA LEU A 41 -3.16 7.93 11.45
C LEU A 41 -2.16 7.50 10.38
N ALA A 42 -1.01 8.17 10.27
CA ALA A 42 0.02 7.79 9.29
C ALA A 42 0.53 6.36 9.55
N ASP A 43 0.79 6.02 10.81
CA ASP A 43 1.19 4.68 11.29
C ASP A 43 0.13 3.63 10.91
N PHE A 44 -1.15 3.91 11.19
CA PHE A 44 -2.25 3.04 10.78
C PHE A 44 -2.30 2.81 9.26
N GLU A 45 -2.19 3.86 8.45
CA GLU A 45 -2.31 3.71 6.99
C GLU A 45 -1.10 2.99 6.35
N ILE A 46 0.12 3.11 6.91
CA ILE A 46 1.27 2.35 6.40
C ILE A 46 1.21 0.88 6.81
N ASP A 47 0.72 0.57 8.01
CA ASP A 47 0.48 -0.80 8.47
C ASP A 47 -0.53 -1.55 7.59
N GLU A 48 -1.62 -0.89 7.19
CA GLU A 48 -2.63 -1.47 6.28
C GLU A 48 -2.05 -1.77 4.89
N ILE A 49 -1.10 -0.95 4.41
CA ILE A 49 -0.37 -1.22 3.15
C ILE A 49 0.50 -2.47 3.32
N GLU A 50 1.25 -2.56 4.43
CA GLU A 50 2.11 -3.72 4.72
C GLU A 50 1.29 -5.02 4.86
N GLU A 51 0.16 -4.97 5.56
CA GLU A 51 -0.77 -6.09 5.68
C GLU A 51 -1.27 -6.53 4.30
N ALA A 52 -1.71 -5.59 3.46
CA ALA A 52 -2.18 -5.90 2.11
C ALA A 52 -1.09 -6.55 1.24
N ILE A 53 0.17 -6.12 1.36
CA ILE A 53 1.31 -6.73 0.65
C ILE A 53 1.55 -8.17 1.14
N ASN A 54 1.51 -8.40 2.45
CA ASN A 54 1.66 -9.74 3.02
C ASN A 54 0.50 -10.66 2.62
N ASN A 55 -0.71 -10.12 2.53
CA ASN A 55 -1.88 -10.82 2.00
C ASN A 55 -1.73 -11.16 0.52
N ILE A 56 -1.19 -10.27 -0.32
CA ILE A 56 -0.88 -10.55 -1.74
C ILE A 56 0.09 -11.74 -1.84
N LYS A 57 1.19 -11.73 -1.07
CA LYS A 57 2.17 -12.82 -1.05
C LYS A 57 1.56 -14.15 -0.63
N THR A 58 0.52 -14.12 0.21
CA THR A 58 -0.16 -15.31 0.72
C THR A 58 -1.22 -15.83 -0.26
N TYR A 59 -2.14 -14.98 -0.69
CA TYR A 59 -3.34 -15.40 -1.42
C TYR A 59 -3.18 -15.35 -2.94
N ASN A 60 -2.17 -14.66 -3.46
CA ASN A 60 -1.89 -14.52 -4.89
C ASN A 60 -0.49 -15.05 -5.28
N ALA A 61 0.13 -15.92 -4.47
CA ALA A 61 1.47 -16.47 -4.72
C ALA A 61 1.67 -17.13 -6.10
N ASP A 62 0.58 -17.55 -6.77
CA ASP A 62 0.57 -18.13 -8.11
C ASP A 62 0.69 -17.08 -9.25
N ARG A 63 0.62 -15.79 -8.91
CA ARG A 63 0.69 -14.69 -9.87
C ARG A 63 2.11 -14.21 -10.10
N TYR A 64 2.47 -13.99 -11.37
CA TYR A 64 3.82 -13.54 -11.72
C TYR A 64 4.16 -12.15 -11.16
N GLU A 65 3.15 -11.29 -10.96
CA GLU A 65 3.32 -9.95 -10.40
C GLU A 65 3.92 -10.00 -8.98
N VAL A 66 3.67 -11.07 -8.23
CA VAL A 66 4.17 -11.24 -6.85
C VAL A 66 5.69 -11.35 -6.81
N ASN A 67 6.34 -11.79 -7.89
CA ASN A 67 7.81 -11.87 -7.95
C ASN A 67 8.49 -10.50 -7.78
N SER A 68 7.77 -9.41 -8.04
CA SER A 68 8.29 -8.05 -7.90
C SER A 68 7.78 -7.34 -6.65
N ILE A 69 6.78 -7.88 -5.92
CA ILE A 69 6.11 -7.14 -4.85
C ILE A 69 7.05 -6.74 -3.71
N SER A 70 8.03 -7.59 -3.37
CA SER A 70 8.99 -7.31 -2.29
C SER A 70 9.91 -6.12 -2.57
N MET A 71 9.93 -5.57 -3.79
CA MET A 71 10.70 -4.35 -4.09
C MET A 71 10.22 -3.13 -3.28
N ILE A 72 9.01 -3.17 -2.74
CA ILE A 72 8.41 -2.07 -1.99
C ILE A 72 8.82 -2.02 -0.52
N GLU A 73 9.31 -3.14 0.03
CA GLU A 73 9.59 -3.29 1.48
C GLU A 73 10.58 -2.23 2.02
N PRO A 74 11.71 -1.92 1.34
CA PRO A 74 12.64 -0.91 1.86
C PRO A 74 12.05 0.51 1.94
N ASP A 75 11.08 0.82 1.08
CA ASP A 75 10.42 2.12 1.06
C ASP A 75 9.32 2.21 2.12
N ILE A 76 8.65 1.09 2.43
CA ILE A 76 7.75 0.98 3.60
C ILE A 76 8.56 1.22 4.88
N ASP A 77 9.70 0.54 5.04
CA ASP A 77 10.60 0.75 6.17
C ASP A 77 11.05 2.21 6.29
N SER A 78 11.34 2.86 5.16
CA SER A 78 11.73 4.27 5.14
C SER A 78 10.60 5.20 5.60
N VAL A 79 9.36 4.92 5.21
CA VAL A 79 8.18 5.67 5.67
C VAL A 79 7.92 5.42 7.16
N ASN A 80 7.98 4.16 7.61
CA ASN A 80 7.86 3.79 9.03
C ASN A 80 8.88 4.54 9.89
N ASN A 81 10.14 4.55 9.48
CA ASN A 81 11.18 5.29 10.18
C ASN A 81 10.88 6.79 10.26
N ALA A 82 10.35 7.40 9.19
CA ALA A 82 9.98 8.81 9.21
C ALA A 82 8.80 9.11 10.16
N ILE A 83 7.81 8.21 10.22
CA ILE A 83 6.65 8.30 11.11
C ILE A 83 7.09 8.16 12.57
N ILE A 84 7.93 7.17 12.89
CA ILE A 84 8.49 6.95 14.23
C ILE A 84 9.26 8.18 14.71
N ASN A 85 10.09 8.76 13.85
CA ASN A 85 10.86 9.96 14.16
C ASN A 85 10.02 11.26 14.11
N LYS A 86 8.76 11.18 13.64
CA LYS A 86 7.86 12.33 13.46
C LYS A 86 8.48 13.43 12.60
N ASP A 87 9.30 13.05 11.64
CA ASP A 87 10.05 13.94 10.76
C ASP A 87 9.28 14.14 9.46
N THR A 88 8.71 15.33 9.28
CA THR A 88 7.90 15.67 8.10
C THR A 88 8.74 15.75 6.82
N ALA A 89 10.00 16.17 6.88
CA ALA A 89 10.85 16.26 5.70
C ALA A 89 11.30 14.87 5.25
N MET A 90 11.67 14.02 6.21
CA MET A 90 11.97 12.61 5.97
C MET A 90 10.74 11.88 5.42
N PHE A 91 9.56 12.09 6.02
CA PHE A 91 8.30 11.48 5.59
C PHE A 91 7.98 11.82 4.14
N ARG A 92 8.04 13.12 3.79
CA ARG A 92 7.76 13.57 2.42
C ARG A 92 8.69 12.89 1.41
N SER A 93 9.98 12.78 1.74
CA SER A 93 10.98 12.17 0.87
C SER A 93 10.74 10.66 0.72
N ALA A 94 10.48 9.96 1.82
CA ALA A 94 10.17 8.53 1.84
C ALA A 94 8.86 8.21 1.10
N TYR A 95 7.82 9.02 1.27
CA TYR A 95 6.54 8.85 0.58
C TYR A 95 6.69 9.00 -0.94
N ILE A 96 7.44 10.01 -1.41
CA ILE A 96 7.71 10.20 -2.84
C ILE A 96 8.49 9.00 -3.40
N GLN A 97 9.45 8.49 -2.64
CA GLN A 97 10.22 7.31 -3.03
C GLN A 97 9.33 6.06 -3.11
N LEU A 98 8.47 5.83 -2.12
CA LEU A 98 7.46 4.76 -2.13
C LEU A 98 6.55 4.86 -3.37
N THR A 99 6.06 6.07 -3.69
CA THR A 99 5.24 6.33 -4.89
C THR A 99 6.00 5.94 -6.17
N ASN A 100 7.28 6.31 -6.27
CA ASN A 100 8.12 5.96 -7.42
C ASN A 100 8.30 4.45 -7.54
N THR A 101 8.48 3.75 -6.43
CA THR A 101 8.62 2.28 -6.40
C THR A 101 7.31 1.57 -6.75
N CYS A 102 6.15 2.07 -6.30
CA CYS A 102 4.85 1.60 -6.77
C CYS A 102 4.77 1.65 -8.31
N ASN A 103 5.15 2.80 -8.89
CA ASN A 103 5.19 2.96 -10.34
C ASN A 103 6.23 2.06 -11.02
N GLY A 104 7.38 1.83 -10.39
CA GLY A 104 8.40 0.88 -10.85
C GLY A 104 7.88 -0.55 -10.92
N CYS A 105 7.15 -1.00 -9.88
CA CYS A 105 6.48 -2.30 -9.86
C CYS A 105 5.42 -2.40 -10.96
N HIS A 106 4.58 -1.37 -11.11
CA HIS A 106 3.58 -1.32 -12.18
C HIS A 106 4.24 -1.43 -13.57
N PHE A 107 5.34 -0.73 -13.81
CA PHE A 107 6.08 -0.86 -15.06
C PHE A 107 6.65 -2.26 -15.27
N ALA A 108 7.36 -2.81 -14.27
CA ALA A 108 7.98 -4.13 -14.33
C ALA A 108 6.96 -5.26 -14.57
N THR A 109 5.74 -5.08 -14.08
CA THR A 109 4.62 -6.02 -14.21
C THR A 109 3.69 -5.70 -15.38
N ARG A 110 4.09 -4.86 -16.34
CA ARG A 110 3.30 -4.50 -17.55
C ARG A 110 1.98 -3.76 -17.28
N HIS A 111 1.88 -3.10 -16.14
CA HIS A 111 0.78 -2.21 -15.74
C HIS A 111 1.18 -0.73 -15.75
N GLY A 112 2.19 -0.34 -16.52
CA GLY A 112 2.71 1.05 -16.55
C GLY A 112 1.69 2.11 -16.96
N PHE A 113 0.56 1.72 -17.56
CA PHE A 113 -0.57 2.61 -17.83
C PHE A 113 -1.32 3.07 -16.56
N ASN A 114 -1.15 2.35 -15.44
CA ASN A 114 -1.73 2.69 -14.14
C ASN A 114 -0.68 3.46 -13.32
N THR A 115 -0.50 4.74 -13.62
CA THR A 115 0.49 5.59 -12.96
C THR A 115 -0.09 6.27 -11.72
N ILE A 116 0.56 6.09 -10.57
CA ILE A 116 0.23 6.73 -9.30
C ILE A 116 0.94 8.09 -9.22
N LYS A 117 0.24 9.10 -8.70
CA LYS A 117 0.79 10.44 -8.42
C LYS A 117 0.65 10.78 -6.95
N ILE A 118 1.37 11.81 -6.50
CA ILE A 118 1.10 12.43 -5.20
C ILE A 118 -0.31 13.03 -5.25
N PRO A 119 -1.20 12.70 -4.30
CA PRO A 119 -2.58 13.17 -4.36
C PRO A 119 -2.68 14.66 -3.99
N ASP A 120 -3.47 15.40 -4.77
CA ASP A 120 -3.71 16.83 -4.57
C ASP A 120 -4.94 17.10 -3.66
N THR A 121 -5.85 16.13 -3.59
CA THR A 121 -7.10 16.19 -2.81
C THR A 121 -7.31 14.90 -2.02
N PRO A 122 -7.91 14.95 -0.82
CA PRO A 122 -8.22 13.75 -0.05
C PRO A 122 -9.08 12.75 -0.82
N PRO A 123 -8.85 11.43 -0.65
CA PRO A 123 -9.61 10.39 -1.35
C PRO A 123 -11.06 10.26 -0.86
N VAL A 124 -11.35 10.77 0.34
CA VAL A 124 -12.66 10.70 1.00
C VAL A 124 -13.00 12.06 1.63
N SER A 125 -14.30 12.39 1.65
CA SER A 125 -14.79 13.67 2.16
C SER A 125 -15.16 13.65 3.66
N ASP A 126 -15.23 12.48 4.27
CA ASP A 126 -15.76 12.24 5.62
C ASP A 126 -14.69 11.84 6.64
N GLN A 127 -13.41 11.97 6.30
CA GLN A 127 -12.30 11.70 7.21
C GLN A 127 -11.54 12.98 7.61
N ALA A 128 -11.34 13.16 8.92
CA ALA A 128 -10.48 14.19 9.47
C ALA A 128 -9.02 13.72 9.50
N PHE A 129 -8.13 14.39 8.76
CA PHE A 129 -6.70 14.09 8.76
C PHE A 129 -5.92 14.86 9.82
N LYS A 130 -6.43 16.02 10.24
CA LYS A 130 -5.80 16.85 11.29
C LYS A 130 -6.17 16.32 12.68
N ILE A 131 -5.24 16.42 13.61
CA ILE A 131 -5.50 16.21 15.03
C ILE A 131 -6.46 17.31 15.50
N GLN A 132 -7.51 16.93 16.23
CA GLN A 132 -8.49 17.85 16.84
C GLN A 132 -7.94 18.49 18.11
#